data_AF-A0A660ME01-F1
#
_entry.id   AF-A0A660ME01-F1
#
_cell.length_a   1.000
_cell.length_b   1.000
_cell.length_c   1.000
_cell.angle_alpha   90.00
_cell.angle_beta   90.00
_cell.angle_gamma   90.00
#
_symmetry.space_group_name_H-M   'P 1'
#
loop_
_entity.id
_entity.type
_entity.pdbx_description
1 polymer ?
#
loop_
_entity_poly.entity_id
_entity_poly.type
_entity_poly.pdbx_seq_one_letter_code
_entity_poly.pdbx_strand_id
1 'polypeptide(L)'
;GRVLQMTSRVNARLRQDTGTAAILRATFPCGSITGAPKHNTMRLIHRFESSPRDIYTGALGYVERDRLRLNVAIRTLTLHDGTATFGVGGGITIQSDAADEYRECQTKAAFLHAPPDFALFETLRIEGKQALFFAEHLARLAASAATFAIPCDTAAIQATVIHHLANGRGLRRLKITLHPDGRHHIETHPLDEPPATVACCLYPETLPVRDLLRRHKTSHRVVNDRALAYATTHNAFDAILSNTRGELLEGSRSSLILRLDGAWYTPPLAADILPGIQRARLLADPQPLGGGTLRERVLTTADLARAEAVILCNSLRGIMRVNRVIQA
;
A
#
# COMPACT_ATOMS: atom_id res chain seq x y z
N GLY A 1 -20.81 15.55 -8.09
CA GLY A 1 -21.06 16.39 -9.29
C GLY A 1 -20.74 15.58 -10.53
N ARG A 2 -21.41 15.87 -11.66
CA ARG A 2 -21.11 15.25 -12.97
C ARG A 2 -19.99 16.05 -13.63
N VAL A 3 -18.87 15.41 -13.94
CA VAL A 3 -17.80 16.04 -14.71
C VAL A 3 -18.25 16.11 -16.17
N LEU A 4 -18.25 17.31 -16.75
CA LEU A 4 -18.46 17.51 -18.18
C LEU A 4 -17.08 17.65 -18.83
N GLN A 5 -16.75 16.78 -19.78
CA GLN A 5 -15.48 16.80 -20.50
C GLN A 5 -15.73 17.08 -21.98
N MET A 6 -14.97 18.03 -22.53
CA MET A 6 -14.88 18.29 -23.97
C MET A 6 -13.48 17.91 -24.45
N THR A 7 -13.37 17.27 -25.61
CA THR A 7 -12.09 16.97 -26.23
C THR A 7 -12.14 17.42 -27.68
N SER A 8 -11.29 18.39 -28.02
CA SER A 8 -11.17 18.91 -29.38
C SER A 8 -9.83 18.51 -29.97
N ARG A 9 -9.84 17.98 -31.20
CA ARG A 9 -8.61 17.63 -31.93
C ARG A 9 -8.28 18.75 -32.91
N VAL A 10 -7.07 19.31 -32.80
CA VAL A 10 -6.50 20.25 -33.76
C VAL A 10 -5.41 19.55 -34.54
N ASN A 11 -5.44 19.66 -35.87
CA ASN A 11 -4.44 19.07 -36.76
C ASN A 11 -3.79 20.17 -37.61
N ALA A 12 -2.53 19.97 -37.98
CA ALA A 12 -1.80 20.84 -38.90
C ALA A 12 -0.85 20.00 -39.77
N ARG A 13 -0.52 20.51 -40.96
CA ARG A 13 0.50 19.91 -41.83
C ARG A 13 1.84 20.55 -41.55
N LEU A 14 2.84 19.74 -41.22
CA LEU A 14 4.22 20.22 -41.01
C LEU A 14 4.83 20.67 -42.36
N ARG A 15 5.69 21.69 -42.31
CA ARG A 15 6.53 22.04 -43.45
C ARG A 15 7.59 20.96 -43.66
N GLN A 16 8.09 20.83 -44.89
CA GLN A 16 9.27 20.02 -45.17
C GLN A 16 10.42 20.42 -44.21
N ASP A 17 11.19 19.43 -43.79
CA ASP A 17 12.34 19.57 -42.88
C ASP A 17 12.04 20.07 -41.45
N THR A 18 10.78 20.05 -41.00
CA THR A 18 10.43 20.38 -39.61
C THR A 18 10.77 19.21 -38.68
N GLY A 19 11.90 19.30 -37.98
CA GLY A 19 12.27 18.32 -36.95
C GLY A 19 11.57 18.52 -35.59
N THR A 20 11.63 17.50 -34.74
CA THR A 20 11.02 17.47 -33.39
C THR A 20 11.36 18.69 -32.53
N ALA A 21 12.61 19.15 -32.56
CA ALA A 21 13.05 20.30 -31.77
C ALA A 21 12.35 21.61 -32.20
N ALA A 22 12.06 21.78 -33.50
CA ALA A 22 11.31 22.93 -33.99
C ALA A 22 9.84 22.88 -33.56
N ILE A 23 9.24 21.68 -33.56
CA ILE A 23 7.86 21.46 -33.07
C ILE A 23 7.76 21.82 -31.58
N LEU A 24 8.71 21.35 -30.76
CA LEU A 24 8.75 21.63 -29.34
C LEU A 24 8.85 23.13 -29.06
N ARG A 25 9.80 23.83 -29.69
CA ARG A 25 9.96 25.28 -29.53
C ARG A 25 8.72 26.07 -29.95
N ALA A 26 7.99 25.61 -30.98
CA ALA A 26 6.80 26.30 -31.46
C ALA A 26 5.57 26.08 -30.56
N THR A 27 5.48 24.91 -29.92
CA THR A 27 4.27 24.48 -29.20
C THR A 27 4.35 24.68 -27.68
N PHE A 28 5.55 24.63 -27.09
CA PHE A 28 5.78 24.83 -25.66
C PHE A 28 6.18 26.28 -25.30
N PRO A 29 5.85 26.76 -24.08
CA PRO A 29 4.92 26.15 -23.13
C PRO A 29 3.50 26.10 -23.70
N CYS A 30 2.72 25.13 -23.25
CA CYS A 30 1.38 24.87 -23.79
C CYS A 30 0.42 26.03 -23.51
N GLY A 31 -0.47 26.30 -24.46
CA GLY A 31 -1.40 27.44 -24.38
C GLY A 31 -2.33 27.42 -23.17
N SER A 32 -2.67 26.24 -22.64
CA SER A 32 -3.49 26.10 -21.43
C SER A 32 -2.83 26.65 -20.16
N ILE A 33 -1.51 26.84 -20.17
CA ILE A 33 -0.75 27.38 -19.03
C ILE A 33 -0.51 28.87 -19.19
N THR A 34 -0.20 29.32 -20.41
CA THR A 34 0.15 30.72 -20.67
C THR A 34 -1.04 31.59 -21.08
N GLY A 35 -2.15 30.98 -21.49
CA GLY A 35 -3.25 31.69 -22.14
C GLY A 35 -2.78 32.48 -23.36
N ALA A 36 -3.53 33.54 -23.67
CA ALA A 36 -3.17 34.54 -24.67
C ALA A 36 -3.21 35.95 -24.04
N PRO A 37 -2.24 36.84 -24.33
CA PRO A 37 -1.10 36.66 -25.24
C PRO A 37 0.11 35.97 -24.57
N LYS A 38 0.55 34.83 -25.12
CA LYS A 38 1.60 33.95 -24.55
C LYS A 38 2.88 34.71 -24.12
N HIS A 39 3.42 35.57 -24.98
CA HIS A 39 4.68 36.28 -24.71
C HIS A 39 4.58 37.21 -23.50
N ASN A 40 3.46 37.93 -23.36
CA ASN A 40 3.28 38.83 -22.22
C ASN A 40 3.08 38.02 -20.93
N THR A 41 2.29 36.93 -20.97
CA THR A 41 2.12 36.05 -19.80
C THR A 41 3.46 35.46 -19.35
N MET A 42 4.28 34.97 -20.27
CA MET A 42 5.60 34.42 -19.93
C MET A 42 6.53 35.48 -19.33
N ARG A 43 6.47 36.73 -19.81
CA ARG A 43 7.21 37.85 -19.19
C ARG A 43 6.75 38.12 -17.75
N LEU A 44 5.44 38.08 -17.50
CA LEU A 44 4.89 38.26 -16.16
C LEU A 44 5.26 37.11 -15.23
N ILE A 45 5.14 35.86 -15.69
CA ILE A 45 5.58 34.66 -14.94
C ILE A 45 7.05 34.81 -14.53
N HIS A 46 7.92 35.13 -15.49
CA HIS A 46 9.35 35.31 -15.20
C HIS A 46 9.64 36.47 -14.24
N ARG A 47 8.81 37.52 -14.25
CA ARG A 47 8.95 38.66 -13.34
C ARG A 47 8.49 38.34 -11.92
N PHE A 48 7.43 37.54 -11.76
CA PHE A 48 6.75 37.34 -10.48
C PHE A 48 7.16 36.06 -9.75
N GLU A 49 7.58 35.02 -10.46
CA GLU A 49 8.00 33.77 -9.82
C GLU A 49 9.46 33.84 -9.38
N SER A 50 9.72 33.41 -8.13
CA SER A 50 11.04 33.42 -7.51
C SER A 50 11.91 32.23 -7.89
N SER A 51 11.34 31.21 -8.53
CA SER A 51 12.04 30.00 -8.95
C SER A 51 11.48 29.46 -10.27
N PRO A 52 12.24 28.64 -11.02
CA PRO A 52 11.69 27.83 -12.09
C PRO A 52 10.60 26.87 -11.57
N ARG A 53 9.70 26.44 -12.46
CA ARG A 53 8.62 25.49 -12.14
C ARG A 53 9.02 24.02 -12.30
N ASP A 54 10.25 23.73 -12.71
CA ASP A 54 10.73 22.39 -13.04
C ASP A 54 9.76 21.61 -13.94
N ILE A 55 9.34 20.40 -13.54
CA ILE A 55 8.39 19.61 -14.33
C ILE A 55 6.97 20.17 -14.27
N TYR A 56 6.61 20.97 -13.26
CA TYR A 56 5.28 21.54 -13.15
C TYR A 56 5.02 22.50 -14.32
N THR A 57 3.93 22.25 -15.05
CA THR A 57 3.58 22.92 -16.32
C THR A 57 4.54 22.63 -17.49
N GLY A 58 5.47 21.70 -17.32
CA GLY A 58 6.33 21.14 -18.36
C GLY A 58 5.66 20.03 -19.17
N ALA A 59 6.46 19.15 -19.76
CA ALA A 59 6.00 18.07 -20.63
C ALA A 59 6.45 16.68 -20.12
N LEU A 60 5.56 15.69 -20.16
CA LEU A 60 5.91 14.27 -19.97
C LEU A 60 5.46 13.46 -21.19
N GLY A 61 6.26 12.49 -21.60
CA GLY A 61 5.93 11.62 -22.72
C GLY A 61 7.17 11.03 -23.38
N TYR A 62 7.06 10.67 -24.66
CA TYR A 62 8.13 10.00 -25.40
C TYR A 62 8.38 10.64 -26.77
N VAL A 63 9.63 10.48 -27.22
CA VAL A 63 10.12 10.88 -28.54
C VAL A 63 10.67 9.64 -29.23
N GLU A 64 10.14 9.33 -30.40
CA GLU A 64 10.64 8.30 -31.32
C GLU A 64 11.11 8.98 -32.61
N ARG A 65 11.64 8.18 -33.56
CA ARG A 65 12.21 8.70 -34.82
C ARG A 65 11.22 9.54 -35.64
N ASP A 66 9.95 9.15 -35.68
CA ASP A 66 8.91 9.73 -36.52
C ASP A 66 7.67 10.20 -35.72
N ARG A 67 7.71 10.06 -34.38
CA ARG A 67 6.56 10.32 -33.52
C ARG A 67 6.96 11.01 -32.22
N LEU A 68 6.15 11.98 -31.83
CA LEU A 68 6.25 12.68 -30.55
C LEU A 68 4.88 12.62 -29.88
N ARG A 69 4.81 12.14 -28.63
CA ARG A 69 3.58 12.20 -27.83
C ARG A 69 3.88 12.73 -26.45
N LEU A 70 3.35 13.91 -26.16
CA LEU A 70 3.56 14.62 -24.90
C LEU A 70 2.23 15.02 -24.28
N ASN A 71 2.19 15.05 -22.96
CA ASN A 71 1.14 15.73 -22.20
C ASN A 71 1.72 16.97 -21.50
N VAL A 72 0.85 17.68 -20.77
CA VAL A 72 1.26 18.75 -19.87
C VAL A 72 1.31 18.19 -18.46
N ALA A 73 2.44 18.34 -17.78
CA ALA A 73 2.61 17.91 -16.40
C ALA A 73 1.92 18.90 -15.45
N ILE A 74 0.61 18.76 -15.31
CA ILE A 74 -0.20 19.44 -14.28
C ILE A 74 -0.56 18.45 -13.18
N ARG A 75 -0.71 18.95 -11.94
CA ARG A 75 -1.03 18.12 -10.77
C ARG A 75 -0.08 16.92 -10.61
N THR A 76 1.19 17.14 -10.90
CA THR A 76 2.24 16.12 -10.80
C THR A 76 2.98 16.34 -9.48
N LEU A 77 3.04 15.29 -8.65
CA LEU A 77 3.85 15.26 -7.44
C LEU A 77 5.24 14.73 -7.82
N THR A 78 6.28 15.48 -7.50
CA THR A 78 7.68 15.02 -7.63
C THR A 78 8.21 14.64 -6.26
N LEU A 79 8.92 13.52 -6.18
CA LEU A 79 9.57 13.09 -4.95
C LEU A 79 11.07 13.04 -5.18
N HIS A 80 11.83 13.77 -4.37
CA HIS A 80 13.29 13.81 -4.41
C HIS A 80 13.82 13.88 -2.97
N ASP A 81 14.72 12.97 -2.60
CA ASP A 81 15.34 12.90 -1.26
C ASP A 81 14.33 13.01 -0.09
N GLY A 82 13.21 12.30 -0.19
CA GLY A 82 12.15 12.32 0.84
C GLY A 82 11.32 13.60 0.89
N THR A 83 11.61 14.58 0.03
CA THR A 83 10.80 15.79 -0.15
C THR A 83 9.84 15.60 -1.31
N ALA A 84 8.57 15.93 -1.09
CA ALA A 84 7.55 15.92 -2.13
C ALA A 84 7.21 17.35 -2.53
N THR A 85 7.32 17.68 -3.82
CA THR A 85 6.98 18.99 -4.38
C THR A 85 5.80 18.86 -5.34
N PHE A 86 4.75 19.65 -5.09
CA PHE A 86 3.54 19.70 -5.88
C PHE A 86 3.26 21.12 -6.37
N GLY A 87 3.38 21.34 -7.67
CA GLY A 87 3.01 22.60 -8.26
C GLY A 87 1.49 22.72 -8.40
N VAL A 88 0.93 23.83 -7.91
CA VAL A 88 -0.50 24.15 -8.00
C VAL A 88 -0.69 25.61 -8.38
N GLY A 89 -1.74 25.86 -9.16
CA GLY A 89 -1.98 27.18 -9.74
C GLY A 89 -3.27 27.24 -10.52
N GLY A 90 -3.61 28.44 -10.97
CA GLY A 90 -4.79 28.77 -11.77
C GLY A 90 -4.42 29.62 -12.98
N GLY A 91 -5.37 29.78 -13.90
CA GLY A 91 -5.25 30.71 -15.01
C GLY A 91 -5.74 32.08 -14.56
N ILE A 92 -4.81 32.99 -14.25
CA ILE A 92 -5.18 34.34 -13.79
C ILE A 92 -5.60 35.20 -14.97
N THR A 93 -6.78 35.79 -14.87
CA THR A 93 -7.33 36.74 -15.84
C THR A 93 -7.61 38.09 -15.18
N ILE A 94 -7.99 39.10 -15.96
CA ILE A 94 -8.35 40.42 -15.43
C ILE A 94 -9.60 40.38 -14.54
N GLN A 95 -10.42 39.34 -14.65
CA GLN A 95 -11.63 39.15 -13.84
C GLN A 95 -11.38 38.25 -12.63
N SER A 96 -10.17 37.74 -12.45
CA SER A 96 -9.84 36.87 -11.33
C SER A 96 -9.82 37.66 -10.02
N ASP A 97 -10.46 37.09 -8.99
CA ASP A 97 -10.31 37.54 -7.61
C ASP A 97 -9.17 36.76 -6.93
N ALA A 98 -8.27 37.47 -6.27
CA ALA A 98 -7.07 36.86 -5.69
C ALA A 98 -7.38 35.83 -4.59
N ALA A 99 -8.41 36.08 -3.76
CA ALA A 99 -8.78 35.18 -2.69
C ALA A 99 -9.42 33.90 -3.22
N ASP A 100 -10.25 34.02 -4.27
CA ASP A 100 -10.89 32.88 -4.91
C ASP A 100 -9.88 31.99 -5.64
N GLU A 101 -8.93 32.56 -6.38
CA GLU A 101 -7.86 31.82 -7.06
C GLU A 101 -6.98 31.05 -6.07
N TYR A 102 -6.67 31.66 -4.93
CA TYR A 102 -5.91 30.99 -3.87
C TYR A 102 -6.71 29.83 -3.25
N ARG A 103 -8.02 30.01 -3.03
CA ARG A 103 -8.90 28.95 -2.52
C ARG A 103 -9.02 27.79 -3.52
N GLU A 104 -9.04 28.09 -4.82
CA GLU A 104 -9.01 27.06 -5.86
C GLU A 104 -7.68 26.27 -5.83
N CYS A 105 -6.55 26.94 -5.60
CA CYS A 105 -5.26 26.27 -5.42
C CYS A 105 -5.27 25.30 -4.24
N GLN A 106 -5.81 25.72 -3.08
CA GLN A 106 -5.99 24.83 -1.93
C GLN A 106 -6.90 23.64 -2.27
N THR A 107 -8.00 23.88 -2.98
CA THR A 107 -8.92 22.82 -3.41
C THR A 107 -8.24 21.79 -4.32
N LYS A 108 -7.37 22.25 -5.24
CA LYS A 108 -6.57 21.37 -6.12
C LYS A 108 -5.51 20.57 -5.36
N ALA A 109 -5.01 21.09 -4.24
CA ALA A 109 -4.01 20.45 -3.39
C ALA A 109 -4.62 19.60 -2.27
N ALA A 110 -5.93 19.71 -2.01
CA ALA A 110 -6.58 19.06 -0.87
C ALA A 110 -6.40 17.54 -0.79
N PHE A 111 -6.21 16.86 -1.93
CA PHE A 111 -5.95 15.41 -1.96
C PHE A 111 -4.64 15.02 -1.28
N LEU A 112 -3.66 15.92 -1.16
CA LEU A 112 -2.41 15.69 -0.43
C LEU A 112 -2.64 15.49 1.07
N HIS A 113 -3.77 15.97 1.58
CA HIS A 113 -4.19 15.87 2.97
C HIS A 113 -5.41 14.98 3.13
N ALA A 114 -5.85 14.32 2.06
CA ALA A 114 -6.99 13.43 2.15
C ALA A 114 -6.63 12.25 3.06
N PRO A 115 -7.52 11.89 4.01
CA PRO A 115 -7.32 10.68 4.78
C PRO A 115 -7.31 9.46 3.84
N PRO A 116 -6.65 8.36 4.23
CA PRO A 116 -6.69 7.14 3.44
C PRO A 116 -8.13 6.65 3.27
N ASP A 117 -8.41 5.95 2.17
CA ASP A 117 -9.70 5.35 1.88
C ASP A 117 -9.88 3.95 2.50
N PHE A 118 -8.96 3.55 3.39
CA PHE A 118 -8.94 2.28 4.10
C PHE A 118 -8.85 2.47 5.61
N ALA A 119 -9.41 1.52 6.35
CA ALA A 119 -9.21 1.41 7.80
C ALA A 119 -7.95 0.59 8.10
N LEU A 120 -7.36 0.80 9.27
CA LEU A 120 -6.41 -0.14 9.88
C LEU A 120 -7.18 -1.14 10.73
N PHE A 121 -6.66 -2.35 10.90
CA PHE A 121 -7.25 -3.28 11.84
C PHE A 121 -6.25 -4.22 12.48
N GLU A 122 -6.64 -4.74 13.64
CA GLU A 122 -5.93 -5.80 14.34
C GLU A 122 -6.87 -6.96 14.63
N THR A 123 -6.30 -8.17 14.75
CA THR A 123 -7.07 -9.37 15.06
C THR A 123 -6.30 -10.21 16.05
N LEU A 124 -6.89 -10.43 17.21
CA LEU A 124 -6.26 -11.03 18.38
C LEU A 124 -7.03 -12.28 18.81
N ARG A 125 -6.30 -13.24 19.35
CA ARG A 125 -6.88 -14.36 20.10
C ARG A 125 -7.10 -13.93 21.54
N ILE A 126 -8.27 -14.24 22.08
CA ILE A 126 -8.56 -14.14 23.50
C ILE A 126 -8.63 -15.55 24.08
N GLU A 127 -7.88 -15.78 25.16
CA GLU A 127 -7.95 -16.97 25.98
C GLU A 127 -8.46 -16.57 27.36
N GLY A 128 -9.69 -16.97 27.70
CA GLY A 128 -10.36 -16.55 28.92
C GLY A 128 -10.56 -15.03 28.95
N LYS A 129 -9.85 -14.35 29.86
CA LYS A 129 -9.89 -12.88 30.04
C LYS A 129 -8.64 -12.16 29.52
N GLN A 130 -7.77 -12.85 28.78
CA GLN A 130 -6.53 -12.28 28.26
C GLN A 130 -6.56 -12.20 26.74
N ALA A 131 -6.33 -11.00 26.19
CA ALA A 131 -5.98 -10.83 24.78
C ALA A 131 -4.49 -11.13 24.60
N LEU A 132 -4.16 -12.13 23.79
CA LEU A 132 -2.78 -12.50 23.55
C LEU A 132 -2.05 -11.42 22.73
N PHE A 133 -0.81 -11.14 23.14
CA PHE A 133 0.09 -10.18 22.48
C PHE A 133 -0.52 -8.79 22.28
N PHE A 134 -1.38 -8.37 23.21
CA PHE A 134 -2.15 -7.13 23.06
C PHE A 134 -1.25 -5.89 22.91
N ALA A 135 -0.15 -5.82 23.66
CA ALA A 135 0.79 -4.71 23.58
C ALA A 135 1.44 -4.63 22.18
N GLU A 136 1.86 -5.77 21.61
CA GLU A 136 2.45 -5.83 20.28
C GLU A 136 1.44 -5.48 19.18
N HIS A 137 0.19 -5.91 19.33
CA HIS A 137 -0.92 -5.53 18.44
C HIS A 137 -1.19 -4.03 18.48
N LEU A 138 -1.29 -3.44 19.68
CA LEU A 138 -1.56 -2.01 19.84
C LEU A 138 -0.39 -1.16 19.31
N ALA A 139 0.85 -1.59 19.55
CA ALA A 139 2.04 -0.93 19.02
C ALA A 139 2.07 -0.93 17.48
N ARG A 140 1.73 -2.07 16.83
CA ARG A 140 1.68 -2.15 15.37
C ARG A 140 0.56 -1.30 14.78
N LEU A 141 -0.61 -1.26 15.43
CA LEU A 141 -1.72 -0.40 15.04
C LEU A 141 -1.31 1.08 15.11
N ALA A 142 -0.73 1.51 16.23
CA ALA A 142 -0.28 2.89 16.43
C ALA A 142 0.82 3.30 15.44
N ALA A 143 1.80 2.43 15.18
CA ALA A 143 2.85 2.70 14.19
C ALA A 143 2.28 2.85 12.77
N SER A 144 1.31 2.01 12.40
CA SER A 144 0.62 2.13 11.11
C SER A 144 -0.22 3.40 11.05
N ALA A 145 -0.92 3.75 12.13
CA ALA A 145 -1.73 4.96 12.21
C ALA A 145 -0.87 6.23 12.04
N ALA A 146 0.29 6.28 12.71
CA ALA A 146 1.26 7.37 12.56
C ALA A 146 1.78 7.48 11.11
N THR A 147 2.04 6.35 10.44
CA THR A 147 2.51 6.33 9.05
C THR A 147 1.50 6.96 8.09
N PHE A 148 0.20 6.76 8.33
CA PHE A 148 -0.89 7.26 7.47
C PHE A 148 -1.57 8.52 8.01
N ALA A 149 -0.99 9.16 9.04
CA ALA A 149 -1.59 10.31 9.73
C ALA A 149 -3.04 10.08 10.20
N ILE A 150 -3.37 8.83 10.59
CA ILE A 150 -4.66 8.48 11.18
C ILE A 150 -4.59 8.76 12.70
N PRO A 151 -5.50 9.56 13.28
CA PRO A 151 -5.55 9.75 14.73
C PRO A 151 -5.75 8.42 15.46
N CYS A 152 -4.99 8.16 16.52
CA CYS A 152 -5.05 6.90 17.25
C CYS A 152 -4.95 7.15 18.76
N ASP A 153 -6.07 7.05 19.46
CA ASP A 153 -6.10 7.06 20.93
C ASP A 153 -5.91 5.63 21.47
N THR A 154 -4.66 5.27 21.73
CA THR A 154 -4.31 3.94 22.25
C THR A 154 -4.89 3.69 23.63
N ALA A 155 -5.09 4.72 24.45
CA ALA A 155 -5.65 4.58 25.80
C ALA A 155 -7.16 4.26 25.73
N ALA A 156 -7.90 4.95 24.87
CA ALA A 156 -9.32 4.66 24.63
C ALA A 156 -9.54 3.26 24.04
N ILE A 157 -8.67 2.84 23.11
CA ILE A 157 -8.70 1.47 22.56
C ILE A 157 -8.46 0.45 23.67
N GLN A 158 -7.43 0.66 24.50
CA GLN A 158 -7.12 -0.24 25.63
C GLN A 158 -8.28 -0.35 26.62
N ALA A 159 -8.89 0.77 27.02
CA ALA A 159 -10.05 0.78 27.90
C ALA A 159 -11.22 -0.02 27.31
N THR A 160 -11.49 0.15 26.01
CA THR A 160 -12.54 -0.58 25.30
C THR A 160 -12.25 -2.08 25.26
N VAL A 161 -11.00 -2.49 24.98
CA VAL A 161 -10.61 -3.91 24.99
C VAL A 161 -10.79 -4.53 26.37
N ILE A 162 -10.38 -3.85 27.45
CA ILE A 162 -10.57 -4.33 28.83
C ILE A 162 -12.06 -4.61 29.11
N HIS A 163 -12.95 -3.74 28.66
CA HIS A 163 -14.39 -3.95 28.79
C HIS A 163 -14.87 -5.22 28.06
N HIS A 164 -14.42 -5.46 26.82
CA HIS A 164 -14.74 -6.69 26.07
C HIS A 164 -14.17 -7.96 26.69
N LEU A 165 -13.03 -7.86 27.38
CA LEU A 165 -12.41 -8.99 28.08
C LEU A 165 -13.19 -9.40 29.32
N ALA A 166 -13.74 -8.43 30.07
CA ALA A 166 -14.48 -8.67 31.30
C ALA A 166 -15.74 -9.52 31.11
N ASN A 167 -16.41 -9.37 29.96
CA ASN A 167 -17.75 -9.89 29.71
C ASN A 167 -17.81 -11.26 28.99
N GLY A 168 -16.67 -11.83 28.58
CA GLY A 168 -16.68 -13.06 27.78
C GLY A 168 -15.92 -14.22 28.40
N ARG A 169 -16.25 -15.43 27.93
CA ARG A 169 -15.65 -16.71 28.34
C ARG A 169 -15.20 -17.49 27.10
N GLY A 170 -14.31 -18.45 27.30
CA GLY A 170 -13.83 -19.34 26.25
C GLY A 170 -12.88 -18.68 25.25
N LEU A 171 -12.58 -19.42 24.19
CA LEU A 171 -11.71 -19.02 23.10
C LEU A 171 -12.46 -18.08 22.14
N ARG A 172 -11.93 -16.87 21.94
CA ARG A 172 -12.59 -15.83 21.13
C ARG A 172 -11.60 -15.13 20.22
N ARG A 173 -12.12 -14.56 19.13
CA ARG A 173 -11.42 -13.60 18.26
C ARG A 173 -11.88 -12.19 18.62
N LEU A 174 -10.95 -11.29 18.89
CA LEU A 174 -11.21 -9.85 18.97
C LEU A 174 -10.66 -9.16 17.73
N LYS A 175 -11.46 -8.29 17.12
CA LYS A 175 -11.00 -7.45 16.01
C LYS A 175 -11.16 -5.98 16.39
N ILE A 176 -10.08 -5.24 16.25
CA ILE A 176 -10.02 -3.78 16.42
C ILE A 176 -9.98 -3.21 15.01
N THR A 177 -10.86 -2.26 14.69
CA THR A 177 -10.83 -1.50 13.43
C THR A 177 -10.65 -0.03 13.77
N LEU A 178 -9.67 0.64 13.18
CA LEU A 178 -9.41 2.07 13.31
C LEU A 178 -9.69 2.75 11.96
N HIS A 179 -10.71 3.61 11.94
CA HIS A 179 -11.13 4.33 10.75
C HIS A 179 -10.23 5.56 10.49
N PRO A 180 -10.18 6.07 9.24
CA PRO A 180 -9.34 7.21 8.89
C PRO A 180 -9.62 8.49 9.68
N ASP A 181 -10.84 8.64 10.23
CA ASP A 181 -11.25 9.75 11.09
C ASP A 181 -10.86 9.58 12.56
N GLY A 182 -10.18 8.48 12.91
CA GLY A 182 -9.74 8.15 14.27
C GLY A 182 -10.76 7.41 15.12
N ARG A 183 -11.99 7.18 14.63
CA ARG A 183 -12.95 6.34 15.36
C ARG A 183 -12.51 4.88 15.35
N HIS A 184 -12.61 4.20 16.47
CA HIS A 184 -12.38 2.76 16.56
C HIS A 184 -13.68 1.98 16.77
N HIS A 185 -13.71 0.76 16.23
CA HIS A 185 -14.74 -0.24 16.48
C HIS A 185 -14.09 -1.54 16.93
N ILE A 186 -14.63 -2.15 17.99
CA ILE A 186 -14.14 -3.42 18.53
C ILE A 186 -15.28 -4.42 18.55
N GLU A 187 -15.01 -5.59 17.96
CA GLU A 187 -15.94 -6.71 17.88
C GLU A 187 -15.28 -7.98 18.42
N THR A 188 -16.07 -8.82 19.10
CA THR A 188 -15.63 -10.13 19.59
C THR A 188 -16.54 -11.23 19.08
N HIS A 189 -15.94 -12.31 18.59
CA HIS A 189 -16.65 -13.48 18.06
C HIS A 189 -16.07 -14.77 18.66
N PRO A 190 -16.85 -15.85 18.79
CA PRO A 190 -16.29 -17.17 19.10
C PRO A 190 -15.18 -17.55 18.11
N LEU A 191 -14.18 -18.28 18.58
CA LEU A 191 -13.08 -18.77 17.74
C LEU A 191 -12.96 -20.28 17.94
N ASP A 192 -13.04 -21.03 16.83
CA ASP A 192 -12.77 -22.46 16.83
C ASP A 192 -11.31 -22.73 17.21
N GLU A 193 -11.06 -23.88 17.83
CA GLU A 193 -9.71 -24.33 18.15
C GLU A 193 -8.80 -24.24 16.91
N PRO A 194 -7.63 -23.58 17.03
CA PRO A 194 -6.71 -23.48 15.91
C PRO A 194 -6.23 -24.86 15.47
N PRO A 195 -6.26 -25.18 14.17
CA PRO A 195 -5.81 -26.46 13.68
C PRO A 195 -4.29 -26.59 13.86
N ALA A 196 -3.82 -27.73 14.37
CA ALA A 196 -2.38 -28.01 14.47
C ALA A 196 -1.74 -28.19 13.08
N THR A 197 -2.50 -28.73 12.12
CA THR A 197 -2.06 -28.94 10.73
C THR A 197 -3.04 -28.34 9.73
N VAL A 198 -2.52 -27.83 8.62
CA VAL A 198 -3.30 -27.19 7.56
C VAL A 198 -2.78 -27.57 6.17
N ALA A 199 -3.64 -27.49 5.17
CA ALA A 199 -3.19 -27.46 3.77
C ALA A 199 -3.00 -26.00 3.32
N CYS A 200 -2.09 -25.74 2.39
CA CYS A 200 -1.98 -24.46 1.70
C CYS A 200 -1.89 -24.67 0.18
N CYS A 201 -2.05 -23.61 -0.60
CA CYS A 201 -1.84 -23.63 -2.05
C CYS A 201 -0.96 -22.44 -2.49
N LEU A 202 -0.39 -22.50 -3.69
CA LEU A 202 0.26 -21.33 -4.30
C LEU A 202 -0.79 -20.49 -5.04
N TYR A 203 -0.83 -19.18 -4.81
CA TYR A 203 -1.71 -18.28 -5.55
C TYR A 203 -1.13 -18.02 -6.95
N PRO A 204 -1.92 -18.16 -8.03
CA PRO A 204 -1.38 -18.11 -9.40
C PRO A 204 -0.97 -16.70 -9.86
N GLU A 205 -1.57 -15.64 -9.32
CA GLU A 205 -1.20 -14.27 -9.70
C GLU A 205 0.03 -13.79 -8.90
N THR A 206 1.02 -13.25 -9.61
CA THR A 206 2.20 -12.64 -9.01
C THR A 206 1.98 -11.17 -8.68
N LEU A 207 2.44 -10.73 -7.53
CA LEU A 207 2.31 -9.34 -7.06
C LEU A 207 3.49 -8.46 -7.49
N PRO A 208 3.32 -7.13 -7.53
CA PRO A 208 4.44 -6.21 -7.71
C PRO A 208 5.51 -6.41 -6.63
N VAL A 209 6.79 -6.31 -7.03
CA VAL A 209 7.94 -6.36 -6.12
C VAL A 209 7.81 -5.38 -4.96
N ARG A 210 7.30 -4.18 -5.22
CA ARG A 210 7.12 -3.11 -4.24
C ARG A 210 5.65 -2.78 -4.04
N ASP A 211 5.24 -2.75 -2.79
CA ASP A 211 3.93 -2.26 -2.35
C ASP A 211 3.98 -1.99 -0.85
N LEU A 212 4.26 -0.74 -0.48
CA LEU A 212 4.45 -0.35 0.91
C LEU A 212 3.19 -0.60 1.77
N LEU A 213 2.00 -0.63 1.17
CA LEU A 213 0.75 -0.83 1.90
C LEU A 213 0.66 -2.23 2.52
N ARG A 214 1.32 -3.24 1.92
CA ARG A 214 1.37 -4.62 2.45
C ARG A 214 2.07 -4.73 3.80
N ARG A 215 2.92 -3.75 4.16
CA ARG A 215 3.56 -3.69 5.48
C ARG A 215 2.58 -3.33 6.60
N HIS A 216 1.35 -2.95 6.25
CA HIS A 216 0.34 -2.50 7.19
C HIS A 216 -0.92 -3.36 7.11
N LYS A 217 -1.56 -3.56 8.26
CA LYS A 217 -2.78 -4.38 8.34
C LYS A 217 -3.99 -3.52 8.05
N THR A 218 -4.26 -3.30 6.77
CA THR A 218 -5.32 -2.39 6.29
C THR A 218 -6.52 -3.15 5.76
N SER A 219 -7.68 -2.50 5.66
CA SER A 219 -8.88 -3.03 5.00
C SER A 219 -8.77 -3.06 3.47
N HIS A 220 -7.71 -2.50 2.88
CA HIS A 220 -7.42 -2.62 1.47
C HIS A 220 -6.84 -4.01 1.16
N ARG A 221 -7.74 -5.00 1.04
CA ARG A 221 -7.41 -6.43 1.00
C ARG A 221 -7.87 -7.17 -0.25
N VAL A 222 -8.14 -6.45 -1.34
CA VAL A 222 -8.68 -7.04 -2.58
C VAL A 222 -7.89 -8.28 -3.03
N VAL A 223 -6.56 -8.20 -3.03
CA VAL A 223 -5.69 -9.32 -3.41
C VAL A 223 -5.72 -10.45 -2.37
N ASN A 224 -5.59 -10.12 -1.07
CA ASN A 224 -5.62 -11.12 -0.01
C ASN A 224 -6.96 -11.87 0.02
N ASP A 225 -8.07 -11.19 -0.21
CA ASP A 225 -9.41 -11.77 -0.16
C ASP A 225 -9.64 -12.67 -1.39
N ARG A 226 -9.14 -12.31 -2.58
CA ARG A 226 -9.11 -13.20 -3.74
C ARG A 226 -8.24 -14.43 -3.50
N ALA A 227 -7.06 -14.25 -2.90
CA ALA A 227 -6.16 -15.35 -2.57
C ALA A 227 -6.77 -16.29 -1.52
N LEU A 228 -7.49 -15.76 -0.53
CA LEU A 228 -8.21 -16.55 0.46
C LEU A 228 -9.40 -17.31 -0.18
N ALA A 229 -10.14 -16.67 -1.08
CA ALA A 229 -11.20 -17.33 -1.84
C ALA A 229 -10.64 -18.48 -2.69
N TYR A 230 -9.50 -18.25 -3.36
CA TYR A 230 -8.79 -19.28 -4.11
C TYR A 230 -8.32 -20.43 -3.23
N ALA A 231 -7.76 -20.16 -2.04
CA ALA A 231 -7.41 -21.22 -1.09
C ALA A 231 -8.64 -22.06 -0.71
N THR A 232 -9.78 -21.39 -0.50
CA THR A 232 -11.04 -22.04 -0.12
C THR A 232 -11.52 -23.00 -1.21
N THR A 233 -11.45 -22.62 -2.49
CA THR A 233 -11.84 -23.51 -3.60
C THR A 233 -10.92 -24.73 -3.74
N HIS A 234 -9.73 -24.68 -3.17
CA HIS A 234 -8.76 -25.79 -3.15
C HIS A 234 -8.75 -26.58 -1.84
N ASN A 235 -9.72 -26.34 -0.93
CA ASN A 235 -9.72 -26.92 0.42
C ASN A 235 -8.41 -26.67 1.18
N ALA A 236 -7.81 -25.50 0.96
CA ALA A 236 -6.63 -25.01 1.64
C ALA A 236 -6.99 -23.96 2.69
N PHE A 237 -6.22 -23.91 3.76
CA PHE A 237 -6.37 -22.92 4.82
C PHE A 237 -5.94 -21.51 4.37
N ASP A 238 -4.91 -21.43 3.54
CA ASP A 238 -4.35 -20.18 3.04
C ASP A 238 -3.67 -20.37 1.68
N ALA A 239 -3.54 -19.29 0.92
CA ALA A 239 -2.80 -19.24 -0.32
C ALA A 239 -1.51 -18.43 -0.13
N ILE A 240 -0.37 -19.02 -0.50
CA ILE A 240 0.95 -18.39 -0.50
C ILE A 240 1.06 -17.46 -1.70
N LEU A 241 1.47 -16.22 -1.45
CA LEU A 241 1.66 -15.17 -2.45
C LEU A 241 3.12 -15.14 -2.90
N SER A 242 3.34 -14.76 -4.15
CA SER A 242 4.67 -14.51 -4.72
C SER A 242 4.69 -13.21 -5.52
N ASN A 243 5.88 -12.66 -5.79
CA ASN A 243 6.02 -11.46 -6.60
C ASN A 243 6.48 -11.76 -8.04
N THR A 244 6.56 -10.73 -8.88
CA THR A 244 6.97 -10.85 -10.29
C THR A 244 8.44 -11.29 -10.50
N ARG A 245 9.23 -11.43 -9.44
CA ARG A 245 10.57 -12.06 -9.47
C ARG A 245 10.58 -13.53 -9.05
N GLY A 246 9.40 -14.11 -8.79
CA GLY A 246 9.28 -15.49 -8.29
C GLY A 246 9.67 -15.65 -6.82
N GLU A 247 9.80 -14.55 -6.07
CA GLU A 247 10.08 -14.57 -4.65
C GLU A 247 8.78 -14.75 -3.86
N LEU A 248 8.78 -15.65 -2.89
CA LEU A 248 7.67 -15.86 -1.96
C LEU A 248 7.56 -14.69 -1.00
N LEU A 249 6.32 -14.34 -0.68
CA LEU A 249 5.97 -13.26 0.23
C LEU A 249 5.43 -13.83 1.55
N GLU A 250 4.12 -13.97 1.64
CA GLU A 250 3.40 -14.48 2.81
C GLU A 250 2.11 -15.17 2.34
N GLY A 251 1.35 -15.75 3.26
CA GLY A 251 -0.02 -16.18 2.98
C GLY A 251 -0.98 -14.98 2.92
N SER A 252 -2.20 -15.19 2.45
CA SER A 252 -3.24 -14.15 2.46
C SER A 252 -3.54 -13.61 3.86
N ARG A 253 -3.36 -14.44 4.90
CA ARG A 253 -3.63 -14.10 6.32
C ARG A 253 -2.62 -14.69 7.30
N SER A 254 -1.48 -15.17 6.82
CA SER A 254 -0.44 -15.81 7.63
C SER A 254 0.95 -15.48 7.12
N SER A 255 1.95 -15.50 7.99
CA SER A 255 3.35 -15.44 7.59
C SER A 255 3.85 -16.84 7.22
N LEU A 256 4.78 -16.90 6.26
CA LEU A 256 5.40 -18.13 5.77
C LEU A 256 6.76 -18.38 6.42
N ILE A 257 7.01 -19.61 6.86
CA ILE A 257 8.30 -20.10 7.33
C ILE A 257 8.59 -21.46 6.66
N LEU A 258 9.80 -21.64 6.14
CA LEU A 258 10.27 -22.87 5.50
C LEU A 258 11.45 -23.46 6.29
N ARG A 259 11.51 -24.80 6.39
CA ARG A 259 12.72 -25.51 6.80
C ARG A 259 13.47 -25.99 5.58
N LEU A 260 14.73 -25.58 5.47
CA LEU A 260 15.59 -25.88 4.33
C LEU A 260 16.97 -26.21 4.85
N ASP A 261 17.51 -27.36 4.46
CA ASP A 261 18.86 -27.80 4.80
C ASP A 261 19.07 -27.79 6.33
N GLY A 262 18.07 -28.27 7.07
CA GLY A 262 18.04 -28.31 8.54
C GLY A 262 17.77 -27.00 9.26
N ALA A 263 17.73 -25.84 8.58
CA ALA A 263 17.55 -24.51 9.17
C ALA A 263 16.20 -23.85 8.81
N TRP A 264 15.74 -22.90 9.63
CA TRP A 264 14.46 -22.20 9.43
C TRP A 264 14.64 -20.84 8.76
N TYR A 265 13.78 -20.54 7.79
CA TYR A 265 13.80 -19.29 7.03
C TYR A 265 12.41 -18.69 6.85
N THR A 266 12.33 -17.36 6.82
CA THR A 266 11.11 -16.60 6.47
C THR A 266 11.46 -15.47 5.49
N PRO A 267 10.57 -15.08 4.56
CA PRO A 267 10.83 -13.95 3.66
C PRO A 267 11.11 -12.66 4.45
N PRO A 268 12.04 -11.80 4.00
CA PRO A 268 12.42 -10.58 4.72
C PRO A 268 11.35 -9.49 4.63
N LEU A 269 11.28 -8.57 5.60
CA LEU A 269 10.40 -7.39 5.52
C LEU A 269 10.69 -6.49 4.31
N ALA A 270 11.91 -6.56 3.75
CA ALA A 270 12.29 -5.88 2.52
C ALA A 270 11.47 -6.32 1.29
N ALA A 271 10.74 -7.44 1.36
CA ALA A 271 9.81 -7.91 0.34
C ALA A 271 8.42 -7.23 0.40
N ASP A 272 8.25 -6.24 1.28
CA ASP A 272 6.98 -5.56 1.54
C ASP A 272 5.88 -6.55 1.95
N ILE A 273 6.10 -7.24 3.06
CA ILE A 273 5.15 -8.15 3.71
C ILE A 273 4.75 -7.60 5.08
N LEU A 274 3.64 -8.08 5.63
CA LEU A 274 3.19 -7.68 6.95
C LEU A 274 4.20 -8.15 8.03
N PRO A 275 4.64 -7.29 8.97
CA PRO A 275 5.40 -7.72 10.14
C PRO A 275 4.46 -8.45 11.11
N GLY A 276 4.20 -9.73 10.83
CA GLY A 276 3.36 -10.60 11.62
C GLY A 276 3.87 -10.75 13.05
N ILE A 277 3.00 -10.57 14.04
CA ILE A 277 3.38 -10.66 15.47
C ILE A 277 3.90 -12.05 15.82
N GLN A 278 3.20 -13.11 15.38
CA GLN A 278 3.67 -14.48 15.60
C GLN A 278 5.03 -14.75 14.91
N ARG A 279 5.24 -14.19 13.71
CA ARG A 279 6.52 -14.28 12.99
C ARG A 279 7.64 -13.58 13.76
N ALA A 280 7.39 -12.36 14.26
CA ALA A 280 8.36 -11.62 15.06
C ALA A 280 8.75 -12.37 16.34
N ARG A 281 7.76 -12.98 17.02
CA ARG A 281 8.02 -13.82 18.19
C ARG A 281 8.87 -15.05 17.86
N LEU A 282 8.62 -15.72 16.74
CA LEU A 282 9.42 -16.86 16.30
C LEU A 282 10.85 -16.49 15.87
N LEU A 283 11.04 -15.28 15.34
CA LEU A 283 12.37 -14.75 15.03
C LEU A 283 13.18 -14.49 16.31
N ALA A 284 12.51 -14.03 17.37
CA ALA A 284 13.13 -13.81 18.67
C ALA A 284 13.37 -15.12 19.45
N ASP A 285 12.41 -16.05 19.38
CA ASP A 285 12.46 -17.34 20.06
C ASP A 285 11.92 -18.47 19.15
N PRO A 286 12.80 -19.22 18.47
CA PRO A 286 12.41 -20.32 17.59
C PRO A 286 12.17 -21.64 18.34
N GLN A 287 12.22 -21.69 19.68
CA GLN A 287 11.94 -22.92 20.43
C GLN A 287 10.63 -23.62 20.04
N PRO A 288 9.50 -22.90 19.78
CA PRO A 288 8.25 -23.53 19.33
C PRO A 288 8.33 -24.24 17.97
N LEU A 289 9.39 -24.01 17.17
CA LEU A 289 9.63 -24.72 15.91
C LEU A 289 10.45 -26.01 16.11
N GLY A 290 10.80 -26.35 17.35
CA GLY A 290 11.73 -27.44 17.67
C GLY A 290 13.19 -27.00 17.81
N GLY A 291 13.43 -25.71 18.07
CA GLY A 291 14.77 -25.13 18.25
C GLY A 291 15.46 -24.69 16.95
N GLY A 292 16.76 -24.40 17.05
CA GLY A 292 17.58 -23.89 15.94
C GLY A 292 17.56 -22.37 15.81
N THR A 293 17.80 -21.85 14.59
CA THR A 293 17.73 -20.41 14.29
C THR A 293 16.74 -20.17 13.17
N LEU A 294 15.81 -19.23 13.36
CA LEU A 294 14.98 -18.68 12.28
C LEU A 294 15.65 -17.42 11.74
N ARG A 295 15.87 -17.36 10.42
CA ARG A 295 16.51 -16.21 9.76
C ARG A 295 15.65 -15.68 8.62
N GLU A 296 15.78 -14.38 8.36
CA GLU A 296 15.22 -13.81 7.15
C GLU A 296 16.07 -14.20 5.93
N ARG A 297 15.42 -14.65 4.86
CA ARG A 297 16.06 -14.98 3.58
C ARG A 297 15.05 -14.81 2.46
N VAL A 298 15.47 -14.34 1.29
CA VAL A 298 14.63 -14.38 0.09
C VAL A 298 14.36 -15.85 -0.25
N LEU A 299 13.09 -16.23 -0.36
CA LEU A 299 12.66 -17.59 -0.66
C LEU A 299 11.95 -17.60 -2.01
N THR A 300 12.07 -18.68 -2.75
CA THR A 300 11.47 -18.84 -4.09
C THR A 300 10.47 -19.99 -4.12
N THR A 301 9.67 -20.08 -5.19
CA THR A 301 8.78 -21.24 -5.40
C THR A 301 9.55 -22.57 -5.47
N ALA A 302 10.79 -22.56 -5.95
CA ALA A 302 11.68 -23.72 -5.92
C ALA A 302 12.08 -24.12 -4.48
N ASP A 303 12.30 -23.13 -3.60
CA ASP A 303 12.52 -23.39 -2.18
C ASP A 303 11.30 -24.02 -1.50
N LEU A 304 10.09 -23.56 -1.83
CA LEU A 304 8.85 -24.16 -1.32
C LEU A 304 8.71 -25.63 -1.74
N ALA A 305 9.06 -25.96 -2.99
CA ALA A 305 8.95 -27.32 -3.50
C ALA A 305 9.92 -28.30 -2.82
N ARG A 306 11.10 -27.82 -2.38
CA ARG A 306 12.12 -28.64 -1.70
C ARG A 306 12.11 -28.53 -0.17
N ALA A 307 11.17 -27.79 0.41
CA ALA A 307 11.14 -27.54 1.85
C ALA A 307 10.90 -28.84 2.65
N GLU A 308 11.73 -29.09 3.65
CA GLU A 308 11.58 -30.22 4.59
C GLU A 308 10.34 -30.06 5.47
N ALA A 309 9.98 -28.81 5.75
CA ALA A 309 8.77 -28.45 6.48
C ALA A 309 8.30 -27.05 6.07
N VAL A 310 6.99 -26.86 6.06
CA VAL A 310 6.35 -25.58 5.80
C VAL A 310 5.47 -25.22 6.99
N ILE A 311 5.59 -23.99 7.47
CA ILE A 311 4.83 -23.45 8.60
C ILE A 311 4.10 -22.19 8.13
N LEU A 312 2.81 -22.12 8.47
CA LEU A 312 2.05 -20.89 8.42
C LEU A 312 1.79 -20.42 9.84
N CYS A 313 1.94 -19.12 10.09
CA CYS A 313 1.69 -18.59 11.43
C CYS A 313 0.99 -17.24 11.43
N ASN A 314 0.14 -17.00 12.42
CA ASN A 314 -0.40 -15.69 12.75
C ASN A 314 -0.76 -15.64 14.25
N SER A 315 -1.01 -14.46 14.79
CA SER A 315 -1.30 -14.31 16.23
C SER A 315 -2.69 -14.84 16.63
N LEU A 316 -3.60 -15.04 15.68
CA LEU A 316 -4.95 -15.55 15.96
C LEU A 316 -4.97 -17.08 16.12
N ARG A 317 -4.24 -17.80 15.27
CA ARG A 317 -4.25 -19.27 15.20
C ARG A 317 -2.91 -19.89 15.60
N GLY A 318 -1.90 -19.08 15.94
CA GLY A 318 -0.60 -19.56 16.37
C GLY A 318 0.20 -20.15 15.20
N ILE A 319 0.88 -21.26 15.48
CA ILE A 319 1.78 -21.97 14.56
C ILE A 319 1.01 -23.16 13.98
N MET A 320 0.93 -23.23 12.66
CA MET A 320 0.22 -24.29 11.94
C MET A 320 1.20 -24.99 11.02
N ARG A 321 1.36 -26.32 11.19
CA ARG A 321 2.20 -27.12 10.30
C ARG A 321 1.47 -27.38 9.00
N VAL A 322 2.11 -27.15 7.87
CA VAL A 322 1.52 -27.48 6.58
C VAL A 322 1.75 -28.96 6.29
N ASN A 323 0.67 -29.73 6.14
CA ASN A 323 0.73 -31.15 5.81
C ASN A 323 0.65 -31.41 4.30
N ARG A 324 0.16 -30.44 3.52
CA ARG A 324 0.01 -30.53 2.08
C ARG A 324 0.11 -29.15 1.43
N VAL A 325 1.00 -29.03 0.44
CA VAL A 325 1.06 -27.87 -0.46
C VAL A 325 0.40 -28.27 -1.77
N ILE A 326 -0.71 -27.64 -2.11
CA ILE A 326 -1.46 -27.91 -3.34
C ILE A 326 -0.83 -27.08 -4.46
N GLN A 327 -0.31 -27.79 -5.46
CA GLN A 327 0.12 -27.19 -6.72
C GLN A 327 -1.09 -27.17 -7.67
N ALA A 328 -1.30 -26.04 -8.32
CA ALA A 328 -2.33 -25.88 -9.35
C ALA A 328 -1.91 -26.62 -10.64
#